data_AF-A0A924UU24-F1
#
_entry.id   AF-A0A924UU24-F1
#
_cell.length_a   1.000
_cell.length_b   1.000
_cell.length_c   1.000
_cell.angle_alpha   90.00
_cell.angle_beta   90.00
_cell.angle_gamma   90.00
#
_symmetry.space_group_name_H-M   'P 1'
#
loop_
_entity.id
_entity.type
_entity.pdbx_description
1 polymer ?
#
loop_
_entity_poly.entity_id
_entity_poly.type
_entity_poly.pdbx_seq_one_letter_code
_entity_poly.pdbx_strand_id
1 'polypeptide(L)'
;MIGKTMEIKSMTFTMTKKERIKGVYPIQVSEVKLNVNPFKMYLRQKFPKDGLEVLYVQDSNNNKALINTNGFPWVNIHLDPMGSTMRHNQHHTIFQSGYAHLMSILDHLTDKYKSTIDNIIKISGSTKWDGRQCYIVVFENPAFKYLN
;
A
#
# COMPACT_ATOMS: atom_id res chain seq x y z
N MET A 1 16.65 7.33 6.45
CA MET A 1 15.56 7.03 5.51
C MET A 1 14.24 6.83 6.25
N ILE A 2 14.11 5.75 7.05
CA ILE A 2 12.87 5.36 7.76
C ILE A 2 12.27 6.51 8.59
N GLY A 3 13.08 7.16 9.44
CA GLY A 3 12.62 8.28 10.26
C GLY A 3 12.05 9.47 9.46
N LYS A 4 12.62 9.78 8.29
CA LYS A 4 12.11 10.85 7.42
C LYS A 4 10.80 10.49 6.74
N THR A 5 10.59 9.22 6.41
CA THR A 5 9.32 8.75 5.84
C THR A 5 8.16 8.95 6.82
N MET A 6 8.42 8.86 8.13
CA MET A 6 7.40 9.07 9.17
C MET A 6 6.95 10.53 9.30
N GLU A 7 7.67 11.50 8.72
CA GLU A 7 7.30 12.92 8.72
C GLU A 7 6.27 13.26 7.61
N ILE A 8 6.01 12.35 6.66
CA ILE A 8 5.07 12.57 5.57
C ILE A 8 3.63 12.61 6.13
N LYS A 9 2.90 13.69 5.80
CA LYS A 9 1.54 13.94 6.30
C LYS A 9 0.45 13.45 5.36
N SER A 10 0.70 13.53 4.06
CA SER A 10 -0.23 13.13 3.01
C SER A 10 0.52 12.73 1.75
N MET A 11 -0.15 11.98 0.87
CA MET A 11 0.40 11.56 -0.41
C MET A 11 -0.69 11.31 -1.45
N THR A 12 -0.34 11.52 -2.71
CA THR A 12 -1.13 11.09 -3.87
C THR A 12 -0.26 10.21 -4.74
N PHE A 13 -0.77 9.05 -5.14
CA PHE A 13 -0.02 8.09 -5.94
C PHE A 13 -0.94 7.18 -6.76
N THR A 14 -0.38 6.63 -7.83
CA THR A 14 -0.98 5.51 -8.56
C THR A 14 -0.42 4.21 -8.00
N MET A 15 -1.30 3.34 -7.52
CA MET A 15 -0.94 2.03 -7.00
C MET A 15 -1.20 0.96 -8.05
N THR A 16 -0.13 0.31 -8.50
CA THR A 16 -0.22 -0.92 -9.30
C THR A 16 0.05 -2.10 -8.38
N LYS A 17 -0.93 -2.99 -8.21
CA LYS A 17 -0.84 -4.17 -7.36
C LYS A 17 -0.91 -5.44 -8.19
N LYS A 18 -0.01 -6.38 -7.89
CA LYS A 18 0.01 -7.74 -8.44
C LYS A 18 0.20 -8.72 -7.29
N GLU A 19 -0.85 -9.47 -6.97
CA GLU A 19 -0.93 -10.32 -5.78
C GLU A 19 -1.25 -11.75 -6.17
N ARG A 20 -0.61 -12.74 -5.54
CA ARG A 20 -0.94 -14.16 -5.81
C ARG A 20 -2.24 -14.50 -5.08
N ILE A 21 -3.32 -14.74 -5.83
CA ILE A 21 -4.62 -15.16 -5.31
C ILE A 21 -5.01 -16.45 -6.02
N LYS A 22 -5.18 -17.55 -5.28
CA LYS A 22 -5.59 -18.87 -5.81
C LYS A 22 -4.77 -19.31 -7.05
N GLY A 23 -3.46 -19.09 -7.02
CA GLY A 23 -2.55 -19.50 -8.10
C GLY A 23 -2.43 -18.54 -9.28
N VAL A 24 -3.23 -17.47 -9.34
CA VAL A 24 -3.14 -16.43 -10.38
C VAL A 24 -2.58 -15.12 -9.80
N TYR A 25 -2.14 -14.23 -10.70
CA TYR A 25 -1.59 -12.91 -10.34
C TYR A 25 -2.40 -11.77 -10.96
N PRO A 26 -3.64 -11.52 -10.49
CA PRO A 26 -4.44 -10.40 -10.97
C PRO A 26 -3.69 -9.08 -10.79
N ILE A 27 -3.81 -8.22 -11.79
CA ILE A 27 -3.32 -6.84 -11.75
C ILE A 27 -4.47 -5.92 -11.40
N GLN A 28 -4.23 -4.99 -10.49
CA GLN A 28 -5.14 -3.91 -10.14
C GLN A 28 -4.40 -2.59 -10.19
N VAL A 29 -5.06 -1.55 -10.71
CA VAL A 29 -4.51 -0.19 -10.75
C VAL A 29 -5.52 0.75 -10.12
N SER A 30 -5.05 1.59 -9.21
CA SER A 30 -5.88 2.57 -8.51
C SER A 30 -5.17 3.90 -8.33
N GLU A 31 -5.90 5.00 -8.35
CA GLU A 31 -5.44 6.31 -7.89
C GLU A 31 -5.81 6.47 -6.42
N VAL A 32 -4.85 6.88 -5.60
CA VAL A 32 -5.01 6.99 -4.14
C VAL A 32 -4.63 8.39 -3.67
N LYS A 33 -5.47 8.95 -2.79
CA LYS A 33 -5.17 10.13 -1.98
C LYS A 33 -5.22 9.70 -0.51
N LEU A 34 -4.13 9.89 0.22
CA LEU A 34 -3.97 9.46 1.60
C LEU A 34 -3.58 10.65 2.48
N ASN A 35 -4.26 10.78 3.62
CA ASN A 35 -3.82 11.59 4.75
C ASN A 35 -3.48 10.63 5.89
N VAL A 36 -2.30 10.80 6.50
CA VAL A 36 -1.76 9.84 7.48
C VAL A 36 -2.36 10.03 8.86
N ASN A 37 -2.44 11.28 9.33
CA ASN A 37 -3.00 11.62 10.63
C ASN A 37 -3.81 12.93 10.54
N PRO A 38 -5.12 12.92 10.83
CA PRO A 38 -5.98 11.74 11.04
C PRO A 38 -6.05 10.87 9.78
N PHE A 39 -6.22 9.54 9.91
CA PHE A 39 -6.19 8.66 8.74
C PHE A 39 -7.41 8.92 7.84
N LYS A 40 -7.15 9.33 6.58
CA LYS A 40 -8.19 9.51 5.56
C LYS A 40 -7.68 8.95 4.25
N MET A 41 -8.54 8.24 3.52
CA MET A 41 -8.16 7.62 2.27
C MET A 41 -9.28 7.76 1.26
N TYR A 42 -8.92 8.21 0.07
CA TYR A 42 -9.75 8.09 -1.13
C TYR A 42 -9.01 7.22 -2.14
N LEU A 43 -9.72 6.24 -2.72
CA LEU A 43 -9.22 5.36 -3.75
C LEU A 43 -10.22 5.33 -4.89
N ARG A 44 -9.73 5.47 -6.12
CA ARG A 44 -10.49 5.18 -7.34
C ARG A 44 -9.81 4.06 -8.11
N GLN A 45 -10.54 2.98 -8.35
CA GLN A 45 -10.06 1.90 -9.21
C GLN A 45 -10.06 2.35 -10.66
N LYS A 46 -8.96 2.08 -11.38
CA LYS A 46 -8.80 2.28 -12.83
C LYS A 46 -8.86 0.97 -13.59
N PHE A 47 -8.33 -0.11 -13.01
CA PHE A 47 -8.25 -1.43 -13.62
C PHE A 47 -8.46 -2.51 -12.55
N PRO A 48 -9.21 -3.59 -12.81
CA PRO A 48 -9.77 -4.01 -14.11
C PRO A 48 -11.09 -3.34 -14.51
N LYS A 49 -11.86 -2.83 -13.54
CA LYS A 49 -13.11 -2.12 -13.79
C LYS A 49 -12.98 -0.68 -13.29
N ASP A 50 -12.97 0.29 -14.19
CA ASP A 50 -12.84 1.70 -13.82
C ASP A 50 -14.06 2.19 -13.04
N GLY A 51 -13.81 3.14 -12.14
CA GLY A 51 -14.79 4.01 -11.53
C GLY A 51 -15.34 3.53 -10.19
N LEU A 52 -15.00 2.34 -9.69
CA LEU A 52 -15.25 2.02 -8.28
C LEU A 52 -14.46 2.99 -7.41
N GLU A 53 -15.13 3.61 -6.43
CA GLU A 53 -14.50 4.54 -5.51
C GLU A 53 -14.70 4.10 -4.06
N VAL A 54 -13.70 4.38 -3.22
CA VAL A 54 -13.72 4.12 -1.79
C VAL A 54 -13.31 5.41 -1.08
N LEU A 55 -14.11 5.83 -0.10
CA LEU A 55 -13.81 6.93 0.79
C LEU A 55 -13.82 6.42 2.24
N TYR A 56 -12.74 6.65 2.96
CA TYR A 56 -12.63 6.38 4.39
C TYR A 56 -12.11 7.61 5.12
N VAL A 57 -12.76 7.93 6.23
CA VAL A 57 -12.34 8.99 7.16
C VAL A 57 -12.43 8.40 8.56
N GLN A 58 -11.29 8.32 9.25
CA GLN A 58 -11.23 7.84 10.62
C GLN A 58 -12.19 8.66 11.51
N ASP A 59 -12.88 7.96 12.41
CA ASP A 59 -13.85 8.49 13.36
C ASP A 59 -15.07 9.17 12.69
N SER A 60 -15.32 8.85 11.42
CA SER A 60 -16.51 9.23 10.67
C SER A 60 -17.24 7.99 10.17
N ASN A 61 -18.53 8.13 9.85
CA ASN A 61 -19.35 7.05 9.26
C ASN A 61 -19.29 5.73 10.05
N ASN A 62 -19.24 5.79 11.39
CA ASN A 62 -19.05 4.63 12.26
C ASN A 62 -17.82 3.77 11.90
N ASN A 63 -16.72 4.44 11.48
CA ASN A 63 -15.51 3.81 10.97
C ASN A 63 -15.73 2.85 9.79
N LYS A 64 -16.80 3.06 9.01
CA LYS A 64 -17.05 2.34 7.75
C LYS A 64 -16.53 3.14 6.57
N ALA A 65 -16.04 2.41 5.56
CA ALA A 65 -15.75 3.00 4.26
C ALA A 65 -17.05 3.17 3.46
N LEU A 66 -17.20 4.35 2.85
CA LEU A 66 -18.21 4.62 1.83
C LEU A 66 -17.69 4.15 0.49
N ILE A 67 -18.46 3.32 -0.22
CA ILE A 67 -18.06 2.76 -1.51
C ILE A 67 -19.08 3.14 -2.55
N ASN A 68 -18.62 3.79 -3.61
CA ASN A 68 -19.35 3.96 -4.85
C ASN A 68 -19.04 2.77 -5.75
N THR A 69 -20.05 1.94 -6.02
CA THR A 69 -19.89 0.69 -6.76
C THR A 69 -19.70 0.89 -8.27
N ASN A 70 -20.01 2.10 -8.77
CA ASN A 70 -20.03 2.43 -10.20
C ASN A 70 -20.73 1.35 -11.05
N GLY A 71 -21.91 0.93 -10.60
CA GLY A 71 -22.72 -0.08 -11.26
C GLY A 71 -24.10 -0.22 -10.63
N PHE A 72 -25.03 -0.81 -11.38
CA PHE A 72 -26.39 -1.10 -10.92
C PHE A 72 -26.34 -1.88 -9.58
N PRO A 73 -27.11 -1.50 -8.55
CA PRO A 73 -28.23 -0.54 -8.57
C PRO A 73 -27.87 0.94 -8.32
N TRP A 74 -26.62 1.37 -8.57
CA TRP A 74 -26.12 2.75 -8.39
C TRP A 74 -26.31 3.30 -6.97
N VAL A 75 -26.22 2.41 -6.00
CA VAL A 75 -26.24 2.77 -4.58
C VAL A 75 -24.82 2.77 -4.02
N ASN A 76 -24.59 3.68 -3.09
CA ASN A 76 -23.40 3.62 -2.25
C ASN A 76 -23.60 2.58 -1.16
N ILE A 77 -22.53 1.85 -0.83
CA ILE A 77 -22.53 0.85 0.24
C ILE A 77 -21.53 1.24 1.33
N HIS A 78 -21.82 0.85 2.57
CA HIS A 78 -20.98 1.14 3.73
C HIS A 78 -20.40 -0.17 4.25
N LEU A 79 -19.10 -0.38 4.04
CA LEU A 79 -18.43 -1.61 4.45
C LEU A 79 -17.42 -1.36 5.57
N ASP A 80 -17.25 -2.34 6.43
CA ASP A 80 -16.16 -2.39 7.39
C ASP A 80 -14.82 -2.57 6.65
N PRO A 81 -13.84 -1.66 6.80
CA PRO A 81 -12.48 -1.79 6.27
C PRO A 81 -11.75 -3.09 6.64
N MET A 82 -12.10 -3.69 7.77
CA MET A 82 -11.57 -4.97 8.24
C MET A 82 -12.42 -6.17 7.81
N GLY A 83 -13.57 -5.93 7.18
CA GLY A 83 -14.49 -6.96 6.71
C GLY A 83 -13.96 -7.71 5.49
N SER A 84 -14.29 -9.00 5.40
CA SER A 84 -13.95 -9.86 4.25
C SER A 84 -14.56 -9.35 2.94
N THR A 85 -15.77 -8.78 3.00
CA THR A 85 -16.46 -8.19 1.84
C THR A 85 -15.66 -7.06 1.21
N MET A 86 -15.07 -6.18 2.03
CA MET A 86 -14.27 -5.06 1.53
C MET A 86 -12.92 -5.52 0.98
N ARG A 87 -12.28 -6.52 1.62
CA ARG A 87 -11.04 -7.11 1.09
C ARG A 87 -11.27 -7.87 -0.22
N HIS A 88 -12.44 -8.48 -0.43
CA HIS A 88 -12.78 -9.21 -1.64
C HIS A 88 -11.66 -10.17 -2.12
N ASN A 89 -11.26 -11.10 -1.25
CA ASN A 89 -10.16 -12.07 -1.47
C ASN A 89 -8.74 -11.49 -1.61
N GLN A 90 -8.53 -10.21 -1.30
CA GLN A 90 -7.21 -9.61 -1.19
C GLN A 90 -6.65 -9.80 0.23
N HIS A 91 -5.32 -9.90 0.38
CA HIS A 91 -4.70 -10.06 1.70
C HIS A 91 -4.62 -8.74 2.47
N HIS A 92 -4.54 -7.60 1.77
CA HIS A 92 -4.33 -6.29 2.39
C HIS A 92 -5.61 -5.48 2.56
N THR A 93 -5.68 -4.72 3.66
CA THR A 93 -6.74 -3.73 3.91
C THR A 93 -6.30 -2.34 3.45
N ILE A 94 -7.25 -1.40 3.42
CA ILE A 94 -6.97 -0.01 3.07
C ILE A 94 -5.99 0.67 4.03
N PHE A 95 -5.88 0.21 5.29
CA PHE A 95 -4.96 0.73 6.29
C PHE A 95 -3.49 0.43 5.97
N GLN A 96 -3.24 -0.54 5.09
CA GLN A 96 -1.91 -0.87 4.61
C GLN A 96 -1.54 -0.10 3.33
N SER A 97 -2.38 0.84 2.89
CA SER A 97 -2.08 1.71 1.75
C SER A 97 -0.99 2.72 2.10
N GLY A 98 -0.10 2.99 1.15
CA GLY A 98 1.03 3.90 1.32
C GLY A 98 2.30 3.19 1.81
N TYR A 99 3.19 3.92 2.48
CA TYR A 99 4.51 3.41 2.85
C TYR A 99 4.58 2.84 4.28
N ALA A 100 3.61 3.12 5.15
CA ALA A 100 3.71 2.82 6.58
C ALA A 100 3.93 1.32 6.85
N HIS A 101 3.17 0.46 6.17
CA HIS A 101 3.31 -0.99 6.29
C HIS A 101 4.68 -1.47 5.81
N LEU A 102 5.15 -0.99 4.65
CA LEU A 102 6.50 -1.31 4.15
C LEU A 102 7.58 -0.85 5.12
N MET A 103 7.47 0.37 5.65
CA MET A 103 8.43 0.91 6.62
C MET A 103 8.45 0.08 7.90
N SER A 104 7.31 -0.40 8.41
CA SER A 104 7.30 -1.30 9.57
C SER A 104 8.04 -2.62 9.33
N ILE A 105 7.94 -3.17 8.11
CA ILE A 105 8.67 -4.39 7.73
C ILE A 105 10.17 -4.10 7.67
N LEU A 106 10.56 -3.00 7.02
CA LEU A 106 11.97 -2.61 6.92
C LEU A 106 12.57 -2.30 8.29
N ASP A 107 11.86 -1.59 9.15
CA ASP A 107 12.29 -1.25 10.51
C ASP A 107 12.56 -2.53 11.33
N HIS A 108 11.60 -3.46 11.32
CA HIS A 108 11.77 -4.76 11.95
C HIS A 108 12.97 -5.55 11.39
N LEU A 109 13.15 -5.56 10.07
CA LEU A 109 14.29 -6.25 9.44
C LEU A 109 15.63 -5.58 9.78
N THR A 110 15.67 -4.26 9.85
CA THR A 110 16.89 -3.52 10.23
C THR A 110 17.28 -3.78 11.68
N ASP A 111 16.31 -3.93 12.58
CA ASP A 111 16.57 -4.31 13.97
C ASP A 111 17.02 -5.78 14.07
N LYS A 112 16.32 -6.70 13.40
CA LYS A 112 16.64 -8.13 13.38
C LYS A 112 18.07 -8.42 12.92
N TYR A 113 18.55 -7.69 11.90
CA TYR A 113 19.87 -7.90 11.31
C TYR A 113 20.88 -6.80 11.67
N LYS A 114 20.64 -6.05 12.75
CA LYS A 114 21.42 -4.87 13.13
C LYS A 114 22.94 -5.07 13.13
N SER A 115 23.44 -6.24 13.54
CA SER A 115 24.87 -6.56 13.57
C SER A 115 25.50 -6.83 12.19
N THR A 116 24.68 -7.06 11.17
CA THR A 116 25.11 -7.41 9.80
C THR A 116 24.48 -6.50 8.75
N ILE A 117 23.86 -5.40 9.18
CA ILE A 117 23.03 -4.53 8.34
C ILE A 117 23.80 -3.95 7.15
N ASP A 118 25.08 -3.62 7.36
CA ASP A 118 25.98 -3.06 6.34
C ASP A 118 26.27 -4.04 5.20
N ASN A 119 26.12 -5.34 5.44
CA ASN A 119 26.32 -6.37 4.43
C ASN A 119 25.05 -6.69 3.62
N ILE A 120 23.87 -6.25 4.09
CA ILE A 120 22.58 -6.60 3.48
C ILE A 120 21.87 -5.39 2.88
N ILE A 121 22.27 -4.16 3.21
CA ILE A 121 21.79 -2.93 2.58
C ILE A 121 22.91 -2.32 1.73
N LYS A 122 22.62 -2.08 0.44
CA LYS A 122 23.56 -1.41 -0.46
C LYS A 122 22.89 -0.38 -1.34
N ILE A 123 23.65 0.64 -1.71
CA ILE A 123 23.26 1.57 -2.77
C ILE A 123 23.71 0.95 -4.10
N SER A 124 22.75 0.55 -4.93
CA SER A 124 23.03 -0.11 -6.22
C SER A 124 23.23 0.88 -7.37
N GLY A 125 23.05 2.18 -7.12
CA GLY A 125 23.19 3.23 -8.12
C GLY A 125 22.23 4.39 -7.87
N SER A 126 21.96 5.15 -8.93
CA SER A 126 21.01 6.27 -8.89
C SER A 126 20.09 6.22 -10.11
N THR A 127 18.90 6.82 -9.99
CA THR A 127 17.89 6.88 -11.04
C THR A 127 17.17 8.22 -11.01
N LYS A 128 16.52 8.59 -12.11
CA LYS A 128 15.63 9.75 -12.16
C LYS A 128 14.18 9.25 -12.08
N TRP A 129 13.51 9.56 -10.97
CA TRP A 129 12.11 9.22 -10.76
C TRP A 129 11.28 10.49 -10.62
N ASP A 130 10.23 10.63 -11.44
CA ASP A 130 9.36 11.81 -11.45
C ASP A 130 10.16 13.14 -11.53
N GLY A 131 11.15 13.17 -12.41
CA GLY A 131 12.02 14.33 -12.59
C GLY A 131 13.11 14.52 -11.52
N ARG A 132 13.10 13.74 -10.44
CA ARG A 132 14.02 13.89 -9.29
C ARG A 132 15.11 12.82 -9.31
N GLN A 133 16.34 13.23 -8.98
CA GLN A 133 17.44 12.28 -8.79
C GLN A 133 17.24 11.51 -7.48
N CYS A 134 17.32 10.19 -7.53
CA CYS A 134 17.10 9.30 -6.39
C CYS A 134 18.21 8.23 -6.32
N TYR A 135 18.51 7.76 -5.12
CA TYR A 135 19.36 6.58 -4.93
C TYR A 135 18.53 5.30 -5.01
N ILE A 136 19.09 4.27 -5.63
CA ILE A 136 18.52 2.92 -5.61
C ILE A 136 19.11 2.21 -4.39
N VAL A 137 18.27 1.99 -3.37
CA VAL A 137 18.64 1.25 -2.17
C VAL A 137 18.08 -0.16 -2.24
N VAL A 138 18.94 -1.15 -2.10
CA VAL A 138 18.61 -2.57 -2.16
C VAL A 138 18.81 -3.19 -0.78
N PHE A 139 17.81 -3.93 -0.31
CA PHE A 139 17.88 -4.77 0.89
C PHE A 139 17.84 -6.24 0.45
N GLU A 140 18.88 -7.01 0.74
CA GLU A 140 18.97 -8.44 0.44
C GLU A 140 18.72 -9.25 1.71
N ASN A 141 17.55 -9.90 1.82
CA ASN A 141 17.22 -10.71 3.00
C ASN A 141 17.97 -12.05 2.96
N PRO A 142 18.95 -12.31 3.86
CA PRO A 142 19.77 -13.52 3.81
C PRO A 142 18.98 -14.81 4.10
N ALA A 143 17.82 -14.69 4.75
CA ALA A 143 16.94 -15.82 5.06
C ALA A 143 16.03 -16.22 3.88
N PHE A 144 15.91 -15.40 2.83
CA PHE A 144 15.06 -15.72 1.69
C PHE A 144 15.77 -16.69 0.73
N LYS A 145 15.13 -17.83 0.45
CA LYS A 145 15.61 -18.82 -0.51
C LYS A 145 14.41 -19.41 -1.26
N TYR A 146 14.57 -19.65 -2.56
CA TYR A 146 13.62 -20.49 -3.29
C TYR A 146 13.84 -21.94 -2.88
N LEU A 147 12.78 -22.60 -2.42
CA LEU A 147 12.77 -24.04 -2.20
C LEU A 147 12.19 -24.68 -3.45
N ASN A 148 12.93 -25.61 -4.05
CA ASN A 148 12.49 -26.42 -5.18
C ASN A 148 11.59 -27.56 -4.70
#